data_AF-A0A2N3YFW2-F1
#
_entry.id   AF-A0A2N3YFW2-F1
#
_cell.length_a   1.000
_cell.length_b   1.000
_cell.length_c   1.000
_cell.angle_alpha   90.00
_cell.angle_beta   90.00
_cell.angle_gamma   90.00
#
_symmetry.space_group_name_H-M   'P 1'
#
loop_
_entity.id
_entity.type
_entity.pdbx_description
1 polymer ?
#
loop_
_entity_poly.entity_id
_entity_poly.type
_entity_poly.pdbx_seq_one_letter_code
_entity_poly.pdbx_strand_id
1 'polypeptide(L)'
;MRDLHAGAGVFASRPLPVPIYTNVQSPTHERRNRDGRVGVLVHRVIGEVVDSARALPVTDALRMVGDTVERTVPATRGSAAIRLRVQSHAARYVTHFMPGHECTFLGAEVRVERGRVDLAWSHPDHGVWFDEVKTWRHAGMSWDAQTWDQVDRYMKAGTAQFGARFAGVRLVVTGHTQDSVVIGPDGLVTPLMSSPLAPAVASTVGAA
;
A
#
# COMPACT_ATOMS: atom_id res chain seq x y z
N MET A 1 17.78 -25.02 -28.50
CA MET A 1 16.70 -25.38 -27.55
C MET A 1 17.37 -25.87 -26.28
N ARG A 2 17.49 -25.01 -25.27
CA ARG A 2 17.98 -25.38 -23.93
C ARG A 2 16.83 -25.14 -22.97
N ASP A 3 16.38 -26.19 -22.32
CA ASP A 3 15.37 -26.17 -21.28
C ASP A 3 15.89 -25.44 -20.05
N LEU A 4 15.21 -24.33 -19.70
CA LEU A 4 15.36 -23.64 -18.43
C LEU A 4 14.32 -24.19 -17.47
N HIS A 5 14.71 -25.21 -16.71
CA HIS A 5 13.96 -25.61 -15.52
C HIS A 5 14.09 -24.51 -14.45
N ALA A 6 12.96 -23.87 -14.15
CA ALA A 6 12.82 -22.91 -13.07
C ALA A 6 13.04 -23.60 -11.72
N GLY A 7 14.07 -23.16 -10.98
CA GLY A 7 14.31 -23.54 -9.60
C GLY A 7 13.33 -22.83 -8.68
N ALA A 8 12.24 -23.53 -8.33
CA ALA A 8 11.44 -23.22 -7.16
C ALA A 8 12.08 -23.89 -5.93
N GLY A 9 12.65 -23.08 -5.03
CA GLY A 9 13.25 -23.50 -3.76
C GLY A 9 14.37 -22.52 -3.44
N VAL A 10 14.38 -21.77 -2.33
CA VAL A 10 14.21 -22.19 -0.95
C VAL A 10 13.75 -20.96 -0.16
N PHE A 11 12.49 -20.89 0.26
CA PHE A 11 12.08 -19.98 1.33
C PHE A 11 12.26 -20.72 2.65
N ALA A 12 13.30 -20.35 3.39
CA ALA A 12 13.69 -20.97 4.64
C ALA A 12 12.59 -20.89 5.70
N SER A 13 12.13 -22.05 6.14
CA SER A 13 11.19 -22.30 7.22
C SER A 13 11.85 -22.08 8.58
N ARG A 14 11.89 -20.82 9.05
CA ARG A 14 12.02 -20.56 10.49
C ARG A 14 10.62 -20.61 11.11
N PRO A 15 10.31 -21.55 12.02
CA PRO A 15 9.04 -21.52 12.72
C PRO A 15 9.03 -20.30 13.64
N LEU A 16 8.20 -19.31 13.30
CA LEU A 16 7.92 -18.19 14.18
C LEU A 16 7.23 -18.73 15.45
N PRO A 17 7.44 -18.08 16.62
CA PRO A 17 6.74 -18.45 17.85
C PRO A 17 5.23 -18.47 17.61
N VAL A 18 4.61 -19.60 17.94
CA VAL A 18 3.17 -19.84 17.79
C VAL A 18 2.41 -18.76 18.57
N PRO A 19 1.46 -18.02 17.96
CA PRO A 19 0.68 -17.04 18.69
C PRO A 19 -0.03 -17.69 19.88
N ILE A 20 0.11 -17.11 21.07
CA ILE A 20 -0.51 -17.57 22.33
C ILE A 20 -2.05 -17.52 22.27
N TYR A 21 -2.63 -16.94 21.20
CA TYR A 21 -4.07 -16.89 20.95
C TYR A 21 -4.47 -17.91 19.88
N THR A 22 -4.70 -19.16 20.27
CA THR A 22 -5.13 -20.26 19.37
C THR A 22 -6.63 -20.27 19.06
N ASN A 23 -7.40 -19.27 19.51
CA ASN A 23 -8.83 -19.19 19.25
C ASN A 23 -9.18 -17.94 18.43
N VAL A 24 -8.64 -17.86 17.22
CA VAL A 24 -9.09 -16.86 16.24
C VAL A 24 -10.43 -17.35 15.68
N GLN A 25 -11.52 -16.98 16.34
CA GLN A 25 -12.85 -17.14 15.73
C GLN A 25 -12.83 -16.48 14.35
N SER A 26 -13.19 -17.25 13.32
CA SER A 26 -13.37 -16.75 11.96
C SER A 26 -14.22 -15.48 12.02
N PRO A 27 -13.74 -14.35 11.47
CA PRO A 27 -14.48 -13.10 11.55
C PRO A 27 -15.84 -13.29 10.91
N THR A 28 -16.89 -12.85 11.63
CA THR A 28 -18.27 -12.85 11.15
C THR A 28 -18.38 -12.09 9.82
N HIS A 29 -19.34 -12.45 8.98
CA HIS A 29 -19.57 -11.80 7.68
C HIS A 29 -19.74 -10.28 7.80
N GLU A 30 -20.44 -9.81 8.83
CA GLU A 30 -20.60 -8.37 9.12
C GLU A 30 -19.27 -7.67 9.41
N ARG A 31 -18.36 -8.32 10.13
CA ARG A 31 -17.03 -7.77 10.41
C ARG A 31 -16.22 -7.64 9.13
N ARG A 32 -16.25 -8.66 8.25
CA ARG A 32 -15.58 -8.62 6.94
C ARG A 32 -16.12 -7.47 6.08
N ASN A 33 -17.44 -7.30 6.03
CA ASN A 33 -18.06 -6.20 5.27
C ASN A 33 -17.67 -4.82 5.81
N ARG A 34 -17.58 -4.68 7.15
CA ARG A 34 -17.13 -3.44 7.78
C ARG A 34 -15.66 -3.15 7.48
N ASP A 35 -14.79 -4.15 7.58
CA ASP A 35 -13.35 -4.00 7.34
C ASP A 35 -13.08 -3.72 5.84
N GLY A 36 -13.81 -4.38 4.93
CA GLY A 36 -13.77 -4.07 3.49
C GLY A 36 -14.19 -2.64 3.18
N ARG A 37 -15.23 -2.13 3.86
CA ARG A 37 -15.64 -0.72 3.72
C ARG A 37 -14.56 0.26 4.21
N VAL A 38 -13.85 -0.05 5.29
CA VAL A 38 -12.73 0.78 5.76
C VAL A 38 -11.62 0.82 4.71
N GLY A 39 -11.26 -0.32 4.11
CA GLY A 39 -10.27 -0.38 3.03
C GLY A 39 -10.58 0.58 1.87
N VAL A 40 -11.78 0.46 1.31
CA VAL A 40 -12.24 1.33 0.21
C VAL A 40 -12.19 2.82 0.58
N LEU A 41 -12.59 3.17 1.80
CA LEU A 41 -12.56 4.56 2.26
C LEU A 41 -11.13 5.07 2.43
N VAL A 42 -10.19 4.22 2.89
CA VAL A 42 -8.77 4.57 3.00
C VAL A 42 -8.18 4.86 1.63
N HIS A 43 -8.41 3.99 0.65
CA HIS A 43 -7.94 4.19 -0.74
C HIS A 43 -8.43 5.51 -1.31
N ARG A 44 -9.73 5.77 -1.17
CA ARG A 44 -10.34 7.02 -1.63
C ARG A 44 -9.71 8.25 -0.99
N VAL A 45 -9.57 8.26 0.34
CA VAL A 45 -8.98 9.39 1.06
C VAL A 45 -7.53 9.61 0.65
N ILE A 46 -6.71 8.54 0.56
CA ILE A 46 -5.32 8.66 0.12
C ILE A 46 -5.25 9.23 -1.30
N GLY A 47 -6.02 8.66 -2.24
CA GLY A 47 -6.03 9.09 -3.63
C GLY A 47 -6.44 10.55 -3.81
N GLU A 48 -7.32 11.09 -2.96
CA GLU A 48 -7.75 12.49 -2.99
C GLU A 48 -6.68 13.45 -2.46
N VAL A 49 -5.93 13.06 -1.42
CA VAL A 49 -5.01 13.99 -0.74
C VAL A 49 -3.57 13.93 -1.23
N VAL A 50 -3.11 12.78 -1.74
CA VAL A 50 -1.67 12.49 -1.79
C VAL A 50 -0.88 13.45 -2.69
N ASP A 51 -1.45 13.88 -3.81
CA ASP A 51 -0.80 14.80 -4.75
C ASP A 51 -0.58 16.20 -4.16
N SER A 52 -1.53 16.66 -3.33
CA SER A 52 -1.44 17.96 -2.65
C SER A 52 -0.63 17.86 -1.36
N ALA A 53 -0.80 16.77 -0.60
CA ALA A 53 -0.15 16.55 0.69
C ALA A 53 1.38 16.55 0.59
N ARG A 54 1.96 16.07 -0.52
CA ARG A 54 3.43 16.04 -0.73
C ARG A 54 4.09 17.42 -0.74
N ALA A 55 3.32 18.47 -1.05
CA ALA A 55 3.82 19.85 -1.11
C ALA A 55 3.62 20.62 0.21
N LEU A 56 3.09 19.96 1.25
CA LEU A 56 2.72 20.59 2.51
C LEU A 56 3.62 20.14 3.65
N PRO A 57 3.78 20.99 4.70
CA PRO A 57 4.26 20.52 5.99
C PRO A 57 3.40 19.36 6.50
N VAL A 58 4.03 18.42 7.22
CA VAL A 58 3.35 17.20 7.70
C VAL A 58 2.09 17.51 8.52
N THR A 59 2.11 18.57 9.31
CA THR A 59 0.96 19.02 10.12
C THR A 59 -0.23 19.43 9.25
N ASP A 60 0.02 20.15 8.16
CA ASP A 60 -1.02 20.57 7.21
C ASP A 60 -1.51 19.40 6.35
N ALA A 61 -0.62 18.50 5.95
CA ALA A 61 -0.99 17.27 5.26
C ALA A 61 -1.92 16.40 6.14
N LEU A 62 -1.62 16.26 7.43
CA LEU A 62 -2.47 15.52 8.38
C LEU A 62 -3.82 16.20 8.61
N ARG A 63 -3.87 17.53 8.65
CA ARG A 63 -5.13 18.29 8.69
C ARG A 63 -5.96 18.04 7.44
N MET A 64 -5.35 18.08 6.25
CA MET A 64 -6.01 17.77 4.98
C MET A 64 -6.59 16.35 4.96
N VAL A 65 -5.87 15.37 5.53
CA VAL A 65 -6.40 14.00 5.71
C VAL A 65 -7.67 14.04 6.57
N GLY A 66 -7.64 14.71 7.73
CA GLY A 66 -8.80 14.85 8.62
C GLY A 66 -10.01 15.46 7.93
N ASP A 67 -9.81 16.60 7.25
CA ASP A 67 -10.86 17.30 6.51
C ASP A 67 -11.48 16.41 5.42
N THR A 68 -10.65 15.63 4.73
CA THR A 68 -11.08 14.73 3.66
C THR A 68 -11.84 13.52 4.20
N VAL A 69 -11.44 12.98 5.36
CA VAL A 69 -12.19 11.92 6.06
C VAL A 69 -13.57 12.40 6.48
N GLU A 70 -13.68 13.62 7.02
CA GLU A 70 -14.96 14.20 7.43
C GLU A 70 -15.94 14.33 6.25
N ARG A 71 -15.47 14.76 5.07
CA ARG A 71 -16.27 14.81 3.83
C ARG A 71 -16.61 13.42 3.28
N THR A 72 -15.68 12.48 3.34
CA THR A 72 -15.79 11.18 2.68
C THR A 72 -16.61 10.16 3.48
N VAL A 73 -16.59 10.24 4.80
CA VAL A 73 -17.25 9.28 5.69
C VAL A 73 -18.53 9.90 6.27
N PRO A 74 -19.73 9.46 5.84
CA PRO A 74 -20.99 10.04 6.29
C PRO A 74 -21.15 10.04 7.81
N ALA A 75 -21.65 11.15 8.36
CA ALA A 75 -21.99 11.28 9.78
C ALA A 75 -23.25 10.45 10.09
N THR A 76 -23.04 9.23 10.59
CA THR A 76 -24.11 8.28 10.95
C THR A 76 -23.81 7.68 12.31
N ARG A 77 -24.80 7.07 12.98
CA ARG A 77 -24.56 6.40 14.26
C ARG A 77 -23.48 5.33 14.10
N GLY A 78 -22.36 5.48 14.81
CA GLY A 78 -21.21 4.56 14.75
C GLY A 78 -20.13 4.93 13.72
N SER A 79 -20.27 6.02 12.95
CA SER A 79 -19.25 6.44 11.97
C SER A 79 -17.95 6.93 12.63
N ALA A 80 -17.98 7.38 13.89
CA ALA A 80 -16.80 7.86 14.61
C ALA A 80 -15.66 6.82 14.63
N ALA A 81 -15.97 5.56 14.90
CA ALA A 81 -14.97 4.48 14.89
C ALA A 81 -14.41 4.20 13.49
N ILE A 82 -15.24 4.34 12.45
CA ILE A 82 -14.81 4.19 11.05
C ILE A 82 -13.91 5.35 10.66
N ARG A 83 -14.31 6.60 10.95
CA ARG A 83 -13.52 7.82 10.70
C ARG A 83 -12.14 7.73 11.32
N LEU A 84 -12.06 7.38 12.61
CA LEU A 84 -10.78 7.25 13.30
C LEU A 84 -9.86 6.21 12.64
N ARG A 85 -10.41 5.07 12.20
CA ARG A 85 -9.64 4.04 11.48
C ARG A 85 -9.17 4.55 10.12
N VAL A 86 -10.07 5.11 9.31
CA VAL A 86 -9.74 5.64 7.98
C VAL A 86 -8.67 6.73 8.10
N GLN A 87 -8.87 7.68 9.01
CA GLN A 87 -7.91 8.75 9.29
C GLN A 87 -6.56 8.20 9.73
N SER A 88 -6.52 7.22 10.64
CA SER A 88 -5.26 6.63 11.12
C SER A 88 -4.48 5.96 9.99
N HIS A 89 -5.15 5.19 9.14
CA HIS A 89 -4.50 4.50 8.02
C HIS A 89 -4.04 5.47 6.92
N ALA A 90 -4.89 6.44 6.55
CA ALA A 90 -4.53 7.46 5.56
C ALA A 90 -3.40 8.36 6.06
N ALA A 91 -3.45 8.82 7.32
CA ALA A 91 -2.38 9.58 7.96
C ALA A 91 -1.06 8.81 7.92
N ARG A 92 -1.07 7.53 8.27
CA ARG A 92 0.13 6.69 8.24
C ARG A 92 0.68 6.49 6.83
N TYR A 93 -0.18 6.40 5.82
CA TYR A 93 0.28 6.42 4.43
C TYR A 93 1.03 7.72 4.11
N VAL A 94 0.41 8.87 4.41
CA VAL A 94 1.01 10.18 4.15
C VAL A 94 2.33 10.38 4.89
N THR A 95 2.44 9.92 6.15
CA THR A 95 3.64 10.16 6.96
C THR A 95 4.75 9.13 6.77
N HIS A 96 4.45 7.91 6.35
CA HIS A 96 5.45 6.84 6.28
C HIS A 96 5.65 6.23 4.90
N PHE A 97 4.71 6.41 3.96
CA PHE A 97 4.73 5.69 2.68
C PHE A 97 4.67 6.58 1.45
N MET A 98 4.29 7.84 1.61
CA MET A 98 4.24 8.80 0.51
C MET A 98 5.62 8.93 -0.15
N PRO A 99 5.72 8.73 -1.47
CA PRO A 99 6.96 8.97 -2.21
C PRO A 99 7.45 10.41 -2.08
N GLY A 100 8.75 10.63 -2.29
CA GLY A 100 9.36 11.95 -2.19
C GLY A 100 8.91 12.93 -3.27
N HIS A 101 9.37 14.17 -3.15
CA HIS A 101 8.99 15.28 -4.02
C HIS A 101 9.52 15.12 -5.46
N GLU A 102 10.57 14.34 -5.63
CA GLU A 102 11.12 13.91 -6.91
C GLU A 102 10.19 12.95 -7.69
N CYS A 103 9.18 12.39 -7.00
CA CYS A 103 8.20 11.49 -7.58
C CYS A 103 6.97 12.25 -8.10
N THR A 104 6.49 11.87 -9.28
CA THR A 104 5.24 12.36 -9.86
C THR A 104 4.11 11.38 -9.56
N PHE A 105 3.00 11.89 -9.00
CA PHE A 105 1.77 11.13 -8.87
C PHE A 105 1.07 11.01 -10.21
N LEU A 106 0.84 9.78 -10.68
CA LEU A 106 0.17 9.53 -11.96
C LEU A 106 -1.35 9.38 -11.80
N GLY A 107 -1.82 9.09 -10.58
CA GLY A 107 -3.24 9.03 -10.27
C GLY A 107 -3.58 7.93 -9.25
N ALA A 108 -4.81 7.98 -8.76
CA ALA A 108 -5.45 6.94 -7.97
C ALA A 108 -6.41 6.12 -8.83
N GLU A 109 -6.65 4.87 -8.44
CA GLU A 109 -7.58 3.95 -9.13
C GLU A 109 -7.28 3.85 -10.63
N VAL A 110 -5.99 3.86 -10.99
CA VAL A 110 -5.54 3.90 -12.38
C VAL A 110 -5.95 2.60 -13.06
N ARG A 111 -6.75 2.73 -14.13
CA ARG A 111 -7.22 1.58 -14.91
C ARG A 111 -6.05 0.90 -15.60
N VAL A 112 -5.97 -0.41 -15.42
CA VAL A 112 -5.06 -1.31 -16.13
C VAL A 112 -5.88 -2.40 -16.81
N GLU A 113 -5.29 -3.16 -17.74
CA GLU A 113 -6.01 -4.14 -18.59
C GLU A 113 -7.00 -5.02 -17.79
N ARG A 114 -6.63 -5.43 -16.58
CA ARG A 114 -7.41 -6.36 -15.74
C ARG A 114 -7.64 -5.88 -14.31
N GLY A 115 -7.88 -4.58 -14.13
CA GLY A 115 -8.22 -4.04 -12.82
C GLY A 115 -8.00 -2.53 -12.68
N ARG A 116 -7.85 -2.10 -11.44
CA ARG A 116 -7.44 -0.74 -11.09
C ARG A 116 -6.41 -0.83 -9.98
N VAL A 117 -5.26 -0.21 -10.17
CA VAL A 117 -4.25 -0.11 -9.11
C VAL A 117 -4.62 1.02 -8.17
N ASP A 118 -4.35 0.88 -6.88
CA ASP A 118 -4.78 1.88 -5.89
C ASP A 118 -4.14 3.23 -6.20
N LEU A 119 -2.82 3.24 -6.43
CA LEU A 119 -2.05 4.44 -6.77
C LEU A 119 -0.96 4.09 -7.79
N ALA A 120 -0.61 5.04 -8.65
CA ALA A 120 0.51 4.95 -9.57
C ALA A 120 1.44 6.15 -9.44
N TRP A 121 2.74 5.89 -9.54
CA TRP A 121 3.79 6.87 -9.34
C TRP A 121 4.88 6.71 -10.39
N SER A 122 5.61 7.79 -10.67
CA SER A 122 6.84 7.74 -11.46
C SER A 122 7.98 8.50 -10.80
N HIS A 123 9.19 7.96 -10.91
CA HIS A 123 10.44 8.61 -10.56
C HIS A 123 11.32 8.67 -11.82
N PRO A 124 12.05 9.78 -12.06
CA PRO A 124 12.91 9.93 -13.25
C PRO A 124 13.91 8.76 -13.38
N ASP A 125 14.63 8.45 -12.30
CA ASP A 125 15.66 7.41 -12.31
C ASP A 125 15.13 5.98 -12.09
N HIS A 126 14.08 5.79 -11.29
CA HIS A 126 13.66 4.45 -10.87
C HIS A 126 12.53 3.84 -11.69
N GLY A 127 11.77 4.61 -12.47
CA GLY A 127 10.66 4.07 -13.25
C GLY A 127 9.27 4.41 -12.71
N VAL A 128 8.28 3.67 -13.22
CA VAL A 128 6.88 3.73 -12.81
C VAL A 128 6.59 2.54 -11.90
N TRP A 129 5.94 2.76 -10.76
CA TRP A 129 5.45 1.67 -9.92
C TRP A 129 4.01 1.89 -9.53
N PHE A 130 3.40 0.83 -9.02
CA PHE A 130 2.08 0.86 -8.44
C PHE A 130 2.16 0.63 -6.94
N ASP A 131 1.29 1.29 -6.18
CA ASP A 131 1.06 0.91 -4.79
C ASP A 131 -0.24 0.13 -4.69
N GLU A 132 -0.20 -0.95 -3.91
CA GLU A 132 -1.38 -1.68 -3.44
C GLU A 132 -1.40 -1.55 -1.91
N VAL A 133 -2.37 -0.81 -1.40
CA VAL A 133 -2.48 -0.42 0.00
C VAL A 133 -3.39 -1.39 0.74
N LYS A 134 -2.89 -1.98 1.82
CA LYS A 134 -3.62 -2.87 2.72
C LYS A 134 -3.77 -2.23 4.10
N THR A 135 -4.97 -2.30 4.66
CA THR A 135 -5.34 -1.75 5.98
C THR A 135 -5.28 -2.78 7.11
N TRP A 136 -4.76 -3.98 6.84
CA TRP A 136 -5.01 -5.15 7.67
C TRP A 136 -4.22 -5.08 8.97
N ARG A 137 -4.83 -5.52 10.08
CA ARG A 137 -4.23 -5.54 11.41
C ARG A 137 -3.43 -6.80 11.72
N HIS A 138 -3.54 -7.83 10.88
CA HIS A 138 -2.98 -9.15 11.13
C HIS A 138 -1.53 -9.21 10.63
N ALA A 139 -0.64 -8.62 11.42
CA ALA A 139 0.78 -8.93 11.39
C ALA A 139 0.93 -10.46 11.56
N GLY A 140 1.54 -11.11 10.59
CA GLY A 140 1.86 -12.55 10.66
C GLY A 140 1.03 -13.50 9.82
N MET A 141 0.06 -13.03 9.03
CA MET A 141 -0.48 -13.85 7.94
C MET A 141 0.38 -13.64 6.71
N SER A 142 0.98 -14.73 6.21
CA SER A 142 1.42 -14.82 4.82
C SER A 142 0.37 -14.18 3.93
N TRP A 143 0.81 -13.28 3.04
CA TRP A 143 -0.05 -12.69 2.01
C TRP A 143 -0.92 -13.79 1.39
N ASP A 144 -2.24 -13.57 1.39
CA ASP A 144 -3.15 -14.56 0.84
C ASP A 144 -2.92 -14.73 -0.67
N ALA A 145 -3.34 -15.88 -1.21
CA ALA A 145 -3.21 -16.16 -2.64
C ALA A 145 -3.86 -15.05 -3.48
N GLN A 146 -4.96 -14.46 -3.01
CA GLN A 146 -5.66 -13.38 -3.69
C GLN A 146 -4.79 -12.12 -3.84
N THR A 147 -4.01 -11.76 -2.82
CA THR A 147 -3.07 -10.64 -2.88
C THR A 147 -1.98 -10.92 -3.90
N TRP A 148 -1.42 -12.12 -3.91
CA TRP A 148 -0.41 -12.50 -4.90
C TRP A 148 -0.97 -12.50 -6.33
N ASP A 149 -2.19 -13.00 -6.54
CA ASP A 149 -2.88 -12.97 -7.83
C ASP A 149 -3.13 -11.53 -8.30
N GLN A 150 -3.41 -10.62 -7.37
CA GLN A 150 -3.57 -9.20 -7.66
C GLN A 150 -2.24 -8.56 -8.07
N VAL A 151 -1.17 -8.83 -7.32
CA VAL A 151 0.19 -8.35 -7.64
C VAL A 151 0.64 -8.89 -8.99
N ASP A 152 0.51 -10.18 -9.27
CA ASP A 152 0.88 -10.78 -10.56
C ASP A 152 0.17 -10.09 -11.74
N ARG A 153 -1.14 -9.83 -11.60
CA ARG A 153 -1.89 -9.08 -12.62
C ARG A 153 -1.35 -7.67 -12.83
N TYR A 154 -0.97 -6.99 -11.76
CA TYR A 154 -0.39 -5.65 -11.85
C TYR A 154 1.02 -5.65 -12.42
N MET A 155 1.84 -6.65 -12.08
CA MET A 155 3.16 -6.84 -12.67
C MET A 155 3.06 -7.02 -14.18
N LYS A 156 2.14 -7.88 -14.64
CA LYS A 156 1.86 -8.09 -16.07
C LYS A 156 1.37 -6.81 -16.74
N ALA A 157 0.39 -6.13 -16.14
CA ALA A 157 -0.18 -4.93 -16.74
C ALA A 157 0.80 -3.75 -16.77
N GLY A 158 1.57 -3.54 -15.70
CA GLY A 158 2.61 -2.51 -15.63
C GLY A 158 3.74 -2.76 -16.63
N THR A 159 4.19 -4.02 -16.75
CA THR A 159 5.17 -4.41 -17.77
C THR A 159 4.65 -4.19 -19.17
N ALA A 160 3.38 -4.56 -19.45
CA ALA A 160 2.77 -4.34 -20.76
C ALA A 160 2.63 -2.84 -21.09
N GLN A 161 2.28 -2.01 -20.11
CA GLN A 161 2.01 -0.58 -20.32
C GLN A 161 3.27 0.28 -20.35
N PHE A 162 4.27 0.00 -19.50
CA PHE A 162 5.46 0.85 -19.32
C PHE A 162 6.75 0.16 -19.78
N GLY A 163 6.72 -1.11 -20.15
CA GLY A 163 7.89 -1.86 -20.61
C GLY A 163 9.03 -1.83 -19.60
N ALA A 164 10.24 -1.53 -20.08
CA ALA A 164 11.44 -1.42 -19.23
C ALA A 164 11.39 -0.29 -18.19
N ARG A 165 10.44 0.64 -18.29
CA ARG A 165 10.23 1.69 -17.29
C ARG A 165 9.42 1.22 -16.09
N PHE A 166 8.83 0.03 -16.11
CA PHE A 166 8.08 -0.47 -14.96
C PHE A 166 9.01 -1.00 -13.86
N ALA A 167 8.93 -0.38 -12.69
CA ALA A 167 9.78 -0.64 -11.52
C ALA A 167 9.19 -1.69 -10.58
N GLY A 168 7.90 -2.02 -10.71
CA GLY A 168 7.24 -3.05 -9.92
C GLY A 168 6.04 -2.56 -9.12
N VAL A 169 5.72 -3.28 -8.05
CA VAL A 169 4.58 -3.02 -7.17
C VAL A 169 5.06 -2.90 -5.72
N ARG A 170 4.66 -1.84 -5.02
CA ARG A 170 4.81 -1.74 -3.56
C ARG A 170 3.54 -2.26 -2.90
N LEU A 171 3.68 -3.29 -2.08
CA LEU A 171 2.62 -3.69 -1.15
C LEU A 171 2.78 -2.88 0.14
N VAL A 172 1.83 -1.98 0.41
CA VAL A 172 1.90 -1.06 1.53
C VAL A 172 0.95 -1.51 2.65
N VAL A 173 1.50 -2.00 3.76
CA VAL A 173 0.72 -2.40 4.94
C VAL A 173 0.65 -1.25 5.94
N THR A 174 -0.40 -0.45 5.83
CA THR A 174 -0.61 0.64 6.79
C THR A 174 -0.91 0.11 8.19
N GLY A 175 -1.33 -1.13 8.38
CA GLY A 175 -1.52 -1.70 9.73
C GLY A 175 -0.22 -2.03 10.46
N HIS A 176 0.83 -2.41 9.72
CA HIS A 176 2.11 -2.91 10.25
C HIS A 176 3.24 -2.51 9.29
N THR A 177 3.89 -1.38 9.56
CA THR A 177 4.71 -0.72 8.53
C THR A 177 5.94 -1.51 8.08
N GLN A 178 6.45 -2.39 8.94
CA GLN A 178 7.59 -3.26 8.67
C GLN A 178 7.27 -4.39 7.69
N ASP A 179 5.98 -4.70 7.46
CA ASP A 179 5.55 -5.78 6.55
C ASP A 179 5.42 -5.29 5.10
N SER A 180 5.61 -3.99 4.85
CA SER A 180 5.55 -3.44 3.51
C SER A 180 6.75 -3.92 2.68
N VAL A 181 6.48 -4.32 1.44
CA VAL A 181 7.48 -4.89 0.52
C VAL A 181 7.38 -4.28 -0.88
N VAL A 182 8.45 -4.42 -1.65
CA VAL A 182 8.47 -4.16 -3.10
C VAL A 182 8.64 -5.48 -3.83
N ILE A 183 7.85 -5.68 -4.89
CA ILE A 183 7.97 -6.76 -5.84
C ILE A 183 8.51 -6.15 -7.14
N GLY A 184 9.76 -6.46 -7.46
CA GLY A 184 10.43 -5.97 -8.66
C GLY A 184 9.97 -6.67 -9.95
N PRO A 185 10.32 -6.14 -11.15
CA PRO A 185 9.98 -6.73 -12.44
C PRO A 185 10.57 -8.14 -12.66
N ASP A 186 11.62 -8.49 -11.92
CA ASP A 186 12.23 -9.81 -11.86
C ASP A 186 11.49 -10.78 -10.89
N GLY A 187 10.46 -10.30 -10.20
CA GLY A 187 9.71 -11.04 -9.19
C GLY A 187 10.37 -11.09 -7.82
N LEU A 188 11.51 -10.43 -7.62
CA LEU A 188 12.17 -10.39 -6.31
C LEU A 188 11.36 -9.56 -5.32
N VAL A 189 11.20 -10.09 -4.11
CA VAL A 189 10.50 -9.44 -3.00
C VAL A 189 11.52 -8.88 -2.03
N THR A 190 11.49 -7.58 -1.79
CA THR A 190 12.40 -6.88 -0.87
C THR A 190 11.63 -6.04 0.14
N PRO A 191 12.12 -5.85 1.38
CA PRO A 191 11.49 -4.93 2.32
C PRO A 191 11.46 -3.51 1.75
N LEU A 192 10.31 -2.84 1.86
CA LEU A 192 10.09 -1.52 1.23
C LEU A 192 11.11 -0.49 1.71
N MET A 193 11.38 -0.46 3.01
CA MET A 193 12.27 0.51 3.65
C MET A 193 13.74 0.35 3.27
N SER A 194 14.12 -0.79 2.68
CA SER A 194 15.47 -1.04 2.16
C SER A 194 15.55 -0.99 0.63
N SER A 195 14.44 -0.69 -0.04
CA SER A 195 14.36 -0.69 -1.51
C SER A 195 14.69 0.68 -2.10
N PRO A 196 15.07 0.77 -3.39
CA PRO A 196 15.18 2.05 -4.09
C PRO A 196 13.85 2.83 -4.20
N LEU A 197 12.71 2.17 -4.00
CA LEU A 197 11.38 2.79 -3.98
C LEU A 197 10.90 3.11 -2.56
N ALA A 198 11.83 3.10 -1.60
CA ALA A 198 11.55 3.50 -0.24
C ALA A 198 10.94 4.90 -0.23
N PRO A 199 9.98 5.17 0.67
CA PRO A 199 9.47 6.51 0.90
C PRO A 199 10.63 7.45 1.20
N ALA A 200 10.56 8.70 0.74
CA ALA A 200 11.49 9.70 1.23
C ALA A 200 11.31 9.74 2.75
N VAL A 201 12.39 9.52 3.50
CA VAL A 201 12.39 9.90 4.92
C VAL A 201 11.96 11.35 4.90
N ALA A 202 10.86 11.69 5.59
CA ALA A 202 10.44 13.07 5.71
C ALA A 202 11.63 13.81 6.32
N SER A 203 12.48 14.38 5.46
CA SER A 203 13.57 15.22 5.87
C SER A 203 12.90 16.26 6.75
N THR A 204 13.34 16.35 7.99
CA THR A 204 12.88 17.34 8.95
C THR A 204 13.30 18.71 8.39
N VAL A 205 12.63 19.17 7.35
CA VAL A 205 12.88 20.47 6.74
C VAL A 205 12.34 21.49 7.72
N GLY A 206 13.24 22.04 8.53
CA GLY A 206 13.05 23.29 9.26
C GLY A 206 12.43 23.17 10.64
N ALA A 207 13.26 22.90 11.66
CA ALA A 207 13.29 23.82 12.80
C ALA A 207 14.33 24.90 12.45
N ALA A 208 13.86 25.98 11.84
CA ALA A 208 14.62 27.20 11.60
C ALA A 208 13.86 28.37 12.24
#